data_AF-A0A7S3WGU0-F1
#
_entry.id   AF-A0A7S3WGU0-F1
#
_cell.length_a   1.000
_cell.length_b   1.000
_cell.length_c   1.000
_cell.angle_alpha   90.00
_cell.angle_beta   90.00
_cell.angle_gamma   90.00
#
_symmetry.space_group_name_H-M   'P 1'
#
loop_
_entity.id
_entity.type
_entity.pdbx_description
1 polymer ?
#
loop_
_entity_poly.entity_id
_entity_poly.type
_entity_poly.pdbx_seq_one_letter_code
_entity_poly.pdbx_strand_id
1 'polypeptide(L)'
;DKGVWKKYDWTVKVDVDAVFIPARLKQHLDKLRVPAGAKVYLENVNYRFKFMGALEIVSREALELFHEQSHTCIRGKHEGGEDFFMKGCMDAIGVDHMIDYDLLHDKYAANEGPCTDGWAVAYH
;
A
#
# COMPACT_ATOMS: atom_id res chain seq x y z
N ASP A 1 7.43 6.99 -20.70
CA ASP A 1 6.26 7.89 -20.75
C ASP A 1 5.70 8.16 -19.37
N LYS A 2 5.31 9.42 -19.09
CA LYS A 2 4.62 9.78 -17.84
C LYS A 2 3.19 9.21 -17.88
N GLY A 3 2.72 8.61 -16.77
CA GLY A 3 1.33 8.18 -16.62
C GLY A 3 0.99 6.74 -17.07
N VAL A 4 1.99 5.88 -17.31
CA VAL A 4 1.77 4.46 -17.67
C VAL A 4 0.91 3.72 -16.63
N TRP A 5 1.04 4.07 -15.35
CA TRP A 5 0.28 3.49 -14.24
C TRP A 5 -1.24 3.61 -14.41
N LYS A 6 -1.74 4.62 -15.16
CA LYS A 6 -3.18 4.83 -15.41
C LYS A 6 -3.84 3.67 -16.19
N LYS A 7 -3.05 2.83 -16.85
CA LYS A 7 -3.52 1.66 -17.61
C LYS A 7 -3.75 0.41 -16.74
N TYR A 8 -3.38 0.47 -15.46
CA TYR A 8 -3.48 -0.65 -14.53
C TYR A 8 -4.43 -0.28 -13.38
N ASP A 9 -5.11 -1.27 -12.82
CA ASP A 9 -6.07 -1.05 -11.72
C ASP A 9 -5.38 -0.82 -10.37
N TRP A 10 -4.15 -1.30 -10.22
CA TRP A 10 -3.36 -1.22 -9.00
C TRP A 10 -1.92 -0.80 -9.30
N THR A 11 -1.36 -0.01 -8.39
CA THR A 11 0.07 0.32 -8.34
C THR A 11 0.65 -0.21 -7.04
N VAL A 12 1.87 -0.75 -7.12
CA VAL A 12 2.59 -1.28 -5.96
C VAL A 12 3.96 -0.60 -5.89
N LYS A 13 4.26 0.08 -4.77
CA LYS A 13 5.62 0.46 -4.41
C LYS A 13 6.21 -0.65 -3.55
N VAL A 14 7.42 -1.08 -3.88
CA VAL A 14 8.14 -2.14 -3.16
C VAL A 14 9.55 -1.65 -2.91
N ASP A 15 10.03 -1.83 -1.68
CA ASP A 15 11.42 -1.53 -1.35
C ASP A 15 12.37 -2.52 -2.04
N VAL A 16 13.59 -2.06 -2.34
CA VAL A 16 14.55 -2.83 -3.14
C VAL A 16 15.08 -4.09 -2.45
N ASP A 17 14.93 -4.17 -1.13
CA ASP A 17 15.30 -5.29 -0.27
C ASP A 17 14.12 -6.17 0.14
N ALA A 18 12.91 -5.91 -0.38
CA ALA A 18 11.74 -6.77 -0.17
C ALA A 18 11.58 -7.82 -1.28
N VAL A 19 11.24 -9.06 -0.90
CA VAL A 19 10.87 -10.12 -1.85
C VAL A 19 9.38 -10.04 -2.13
N PHE A 20 8.99 -9.49 -3.29
CA PHE A 20 7.59 -9.34 -3.71
C PHE A 20 7.13 -10.43 -4.69
N ILE A 21 5.95 -11.01 -4.44
CA ILE A 21 5.37 -12.09 -5.23
C ILE A 21 4.02 -11.63 -5.84
N PRO A 22 4.02 -11.03 -7.04
CA PRO A 22 2.82 -10.41 -7.63
C PRO A 22 1.63 -11.36 -7.83
N ALA A 23 1.90 -12.64 -8.06
CA ALA A 23 0.85 -13.63 -8.27
C ALA A 23 -0.03 -13.82 -7.02
N ARG A 24 0.56 -13.73 -5.82
CA ARG A 24 -0.17 -13.82 -4.55
C ARG A 24 -1.04 -12.58 -4.36
N LEU A 25 -0.52 -11.39 -4.66
CA LEU A 25 -1.31 -10.16 -4.56
C LEU A 25 -2.61 -10.25 -5.37
N LYS A 26 -2.59 -10.81 -6.58
CA LYS A 26 -3.81 -11.02 -7.36
C LYS A 26 -4.85 -11.88 -6.64
N GLN A 27 -4.42 -12.95 -5.97
CA GLN A 27 -5.32 -13.82 -5.19
C GLN A 27 -5.94 -13.07 -3.99
N HIS A 28 -5.16 -12.24 -3.31
CA HIS A 28 -5.66 -11.39 -2.22
C HIS A 28 -6.68 -10.37 -2.73
N LEU A 29 -6.38 -9.68 -3.85
CA LEU A 29 -7.29 -8.71 -4.47
C LEU A 29 -8.61 -9.34 -4.90
N ASP A 30 -8.57 -10.55 -5.49
CA ASP A 30 -9.76 -11.32 -5.86
C ASP A 30 -10.62 -11.66 -4.62
N LYS A 31 -9.98 -11.96 -3.48
CA LYS A 31 -10.65 -12.26 -2.20
C LYS A 31 -11.24 -11.01 -1.54
N LEU A 32 -10.52 -9.88 -1.59
CA LEU A 32 -10.97 -8.60 -1.02
C LEU A 32 -12.21 -8.05 -1.70
N ARG A 33 -12.44 -8.40 -2.98
CA ARG A 33 -13.59 -7.95 -3.77
C ARG A 33 -13.73 -6.42 -3.75
N VAL A 34 -12.61 -5.74 -3.97
CA VAL A 34 -12.55 -4.28 -3.99
C VAL A 34 -13.53 -3.76 -5.06
N PRO A 35 -14.47 -2.86 -4.71
CA PRO A 35 -15.39 -2.31 -5.69
C PRO A 35 -14.65 -1.59 -6.83
N ALA A 36 -15.12 -1.77 -8.06
CA ALA A 36 -14.55 -1.06 -9.20
C ALA A 36 -14.64 0.46 -8.99
N GLY A 37 -13.52 1.16 -9.19
CA GLY A 37 -13.43 2.61 -8.98
C GLY A 37 -13.26 3.05 -7.52
N ALA A 38 -13.11 2.11 -6.57
CA ALA A 38 -12.81 2.45 -5.19
C ALA A 38 -11.44 3.13 -5.07
N LYS A 39 -11.39 4.22 -4.28
CA LYS A 39 -10.15 4.93 -3.94
C LYS A 39 -9.64 4.34 -2.64
N VAL A 40 -8.83 3.30 -2.73
CA VAL A 40 -8.32 2.59 -1.55
C VAL A 40 -6.83 2.34 -1.64
N TYR A 41 -6.16 2.40 -0.49
CA TYR A 41 -4.91 1.69 -0.25
C TYR A 41 -5.17 0.46 0.63
N LEU A 42 -4.22 -0.47 0.70
CA LEU A 42 -4.32 -1.65 1.56
C LEU A 42 -3.48 -1.47 2.83
N GLU A 43 -4.11 -1.61 4.00
CA GLU A 43 -3.39 -1.76 5.27
C GLU A 43 -2.74 -3.16 5.29
N ASN A 44 -1.40 -3.20 5.25
CA ASN A 44 -0.61 -4.40 4.91
C ASN A 44 -0.11 -5.20 6.12
N VAL A 45 -0.19 -4.63 7.33
CA VAL A 45 0.20 -5.28 8.58
C VAL A 45 -0.54 -4.69 9.77
N ASN A 46 -0.78 -5.48 10.81
CA ASN A 46 -1.40 -5.00 12.06
C ASN A 46 -0.36 -4.37 13.01
N TYR A 47 0.35 -3.34 12.55
CA TYR A 47 1.41 -2.69 13.31
C TYR A 47 1.43 -1.18 13.10
N ARG A 48 1.59 -0.40 14.19
CA ARG A 48 1.59 1.07 14.20
C ARG A 48 0.42 1.67 13.40
N PHE A 49 0.71 2.36 12.30
CA PHE A 49 -0.27 2.99 11.41
C PHE A 49 -0.65 2.10 10.22
N LYS A 50 -0.27 0.82 10.28
CA LYS A 50 -0.75 -0.30 9.47
C LYS A 50 -0.46 -0.24 7.97
N PHE A 51 0.44 0.64 7.57
CA PHE A 51 0.84 0.85 6.18
C PHE A 51 2.36 0.96 6.11
N MET A 52 3.05 -0.19 6.15
CA MET A 52 4.52 -0.20 6.17
C MET A 52 5.10 0.02 4.77
N GLY A 53 6.14 0.86 4.68
CA GLY A 53 6.77 1.27 3.42
C GLY A 53 7.34 0.15 2.53
N ALA A 54 7.69 -1.01 3.10
CA ALA A 54 8.21 -2.15 2.34
C ALA A 54 7.26 -2.65 1.24
N LEU A 55 5.94 -2.44 1.41
CA LEU A 55 4.92 -2.82 0.44
C LEU A 55 3.72 -1.87 0.46
N GLU A 56 3.68 -0.87 -0.42
CA GLU A 56 2.55 0.05 -0.52
C GLU A 56 1.68 -0.31 -1.73
N ILE A 57 0.43 -0.69 -1.49
CA ILE A 57 -0.52 -1.11 -2.54
C ILE A 57 -1.68 -0.12 -2.61
N VAL A 58 -1.87 0.49 -3.77
CA VAL A 58 -2.82 1.59 -3.97
C VAL A 58 -3.61 1.38 -5.26
N SER A 59 -4.93 1.57 -5.20
CA SER A 59 -5.77 1.54 -6.39
C SER A 59 -5.46 2.71 -7.32
N ARG A 60 -5.73 2.55 -8.62
CA ARG A 60 -5.54 3.61 -9.61
C ARG A 60 -6.24 4.90 -9.20
N GLU A 61 -7.49 4.81 -8.76
CA GLU A 61 -8.31 5.96 -8.41
C GLU A 61 -7.79 6.68 -7.16
N ALA A 62 -7.24 5.95 -6.19
CA ALA A 62 -6.56 6.54 -5.03
C ALA A 62 -5.24 7.23 -5.44
N LEU A 63 -4.44 6.58 -6.30
CA LEU A 63 -3.17 7.15 -6.74
C LEU A 63 -3.36 8.39 -7.62
N GLU A 64 -4.41 8.46 -8.43
CA GLU A 64 -4.78 9.66 -9.18
C GLU A 64 -5.11 10.82 -8.23
N LEU A 65 -5.97 10.56 -7.24
CA LEU A 65 -6.34 11.57 -6.26
C LEU A 65 -5.13 12.07 -5.47
N PHE A 66 -4.25 11.17 -5.05
CA PHE A 66 -3.00 11.51 -4.38
C PHE A 66 -2.06 12.31 -5.30
N HIS A 67 -1.93 11.93 -6.57
CA HIS A 67 -1.12 12.67 -7.54
C HIS A 67 -1.62 14.11 -7.72
N GLU A 68 -2.93 14.32 -7.75
CA GLU A 68 -3.56 15.64 -7.92
C GLU A 68 -3.48 16.50 -6.65
N GLN A 69 -3.73 15.92 -5.47
CA GLN A 69 -3.95 16.68 -4.24
C GLN A 69 -2.81 16.62 -3.22
N SER A 70 -1.80 15.76 -3.39
CA SER A 70 -0.70 15.62 -2.41
C SER A 70 0.04 16.94 -2.11
N HIS A 71 0.08 17.87 -3.05
CA HIS A 71 0.65 19.21 -2.86
C HIS A 71 0.00 20.00 -1.71
N THR A 72 -1.24 19.70 -1.35
CA THR A 72 -1.96 20.32 -0.23
C THR A 72 -1.41 19.83 1.12
N CYS A 73 -0.93 18.58 1.18
CA CYS A 73 -0.34 17.98 2.37
C CYS A 73 1.10 18.48 2.63
N ILE A 74 1.89 18.73 1.57
CA ILE A 74 3.33 19.05 1.65
C ILE A 74 3.66 20.26 2.53
N ARG A 75 2.72 21.20 2.72
CA ARG A 75 2.95 22.48 3.41
C ARG A 75 2.84 22.42 4.95
N GLY A 76 2.60 21.24 5.52
CA GLY A 76 2.47 21.03 6.98
C GLY A 76 3.76 20.59 7.68
N LYS A 77 3.68 20.41 9.00
CA LYS A 77 4.71 19.70 9.78
C LYS A 77 4.54 18.20 9.53
N HIS A 78 5.60 17.56 9.09
CA HIS A 78 5.62 16.10 8.83
C HIS A 78 6.29 15.39 9.99
N GLU A 79 5.65 14.33 10.47
CA GLU A 79 6.23 13.37 11.40
C GLU A 79 6.31 12.03 10.65
N GLY A 80 7.27 11.17 10.98
CA GLY A 80 7.43 9.88 10.29
C GLY A 80 8.14 9.94 8.92
N GLY A 81 8.16 8.79 8.24
CA GLY A 81 8.78 8.58 6.92
C GLY A 81 7.87 8.92 5.74
N GLU A 82 8.24 8.48 4.55
CA GLU A 82 7.48 8.71 3.32
C GLU A 82 6.16 7.92 3.29
N ASP A 83 6.13 6.72 3.86
CA ASP A 83 4.96 5.86 4.01
C ASP A 83 3.91 6.47 4.95
N PHE A 84 4.39 7.03 6.08
CA PHE A 84 3.56 7.79 7.00
C PHE A 84 2.98 9.04 6.32
N PHE A 85 3.81 9.79 5.58
CA PHE A 85 3.35 10.95 4.82
C PHE A 85 2.29 10.55 3.78
N MET A 86 2.55 9.49 3.01
CA MET A 86 1.68 9.03 1.95
C MET A 86 0.33 8.58 2.51
N LYS A 87 0.32 7.74 3.56
CA LYS A 87 -0.92 7.35 4.25
C LYS A 87 -1.67 8.55 4.80
N GLY A 88 -1.00 9.38 5.61
CA GLY A 88 -1.65 10.51 6.27
C GLY A 88 -2.25 11.50 5.27
N CYS A 89 -1.57 11.72 4.15
CA CYS A 89 -2.10 12.56 3.09
C CYS A 89 -3.27 11.90 2.35
N MET A 90 -3.19 10.61 2.02
CA MET A 90 -4.31 9.85 1.44
C MET A 90 -5.55 9.93 2.33
N ASP A 91 -5.41 9.71 3.63
CA ASP A 91 -6.50 9.86 4.60
C ASP A 91 -7.08 11.28 4.57
N ALA A 92 -6.22 12.31 4.59
CA ALA A 92 -6.63 13.72 4.61
C ALA A 92 -7.38 14.16 3.35
N ILE A 93 -7.06 13.60 2.18
CA ILE A 93 -7.71 13.91 0.90
C ILE A 93 -8.91 12.99 0.59
N GLY A 94 -9.28 12.10 1.52
CA GLY A 94 -10.47 11.25 1.40
C GLY A 94 -10.29 9.97 0.59
N VAL A 95 -9.06 9.46 0.49
CA VAL A 95 -8.81 8.06 0.10
C VAL A 95 -9.15 7.17 1.30
N ASP A 96 -9.87 6.08 1.04
CA ASP A 96 -10.24 5.10 2.06
C ASP A 96 -9.20 3.96 2.11
N HIS A 97 -9.44 2.95 2.93
CA HIS A 97 -8.57 1.78 3.04
C HIS A 97 -9.34 0.48 3.10
N MET A 98 -8.66 -0.60 2.74
CA MET A 98 -9.10 -1.96 3.03
C MET A 98 -8.00 -2.70 3.78
N ILE A 99 -8.38 -3.68 4.59
CA ILE A 99 -7.47 -4.36 5.51
C ILE A 99 -7.11 -5.73 4.94
N ASP A 100 -5.81 -5.99 4.86
CA ASP A 100 -5.27 -7.33 4.62
C ASP A 100 -3.89 -7.45 5.27
N TYR A 101 -3.88 -7.83 6.54
CA TYR A 101 -2.64 -7.94 7.32
C TYR A 101 -1.81 -9.18 7.00
N ASP A 102 -2.32 -10.05 6.11
CA ASP A 102 -1.57 -11.21 5.63
C ASP A 102 -0.65 -10.84 4.45
N LEU A 103 -0.62 -9.56 4.02
CA LEU A 103 0.15 -9.13 2.86
C LEU A 103 1.66 -9.10 3.10
N LEU A 104 2.11 -8.68 4.28
CA LEU A 104 3.53 -8.37 4.52
C LEU A 104 4.06 -9.06 5.77
N HIS A 105 5.10 -9.88 5.61
CA HIS A 105 6.00 -10.27 6.70
C HIS A 105 7.15 -9.28 6.79
N ASP A 106 7.30 -8.64 7.95
CA ASP A 106 8.28 -7.58 8.16
C ASP A 106 8.84 -7.65 9.58
N LYS A 107 10.17 -7.70 9.69
CA LYS A 107 10.88 -7.76 10.98
C LYS A 107 10.67 -6.55 11.88
N TYR A 108 10.54 -5.36 11.30
CA TYR A 108 10.31 -4.12 12.03
C TYR A 108 8.85 -3.99 12.51
N ALA A 109 7.93 -4.71 11.87
CA ALA A 109 6.51 -4.76 12.25
C ALA A 109 6.19 -5.81 13.32
N ALA A 110 7.19 -6.51 13.85
CA ALA A 110 7.02 -7.70 14.71
C ALA A 110 6.11 -8.77 14.05
N ASN A 111 6.08 -8.79 12.72
CA ASN A 111 5.35 -9.76 11.91
C ASN A 111 6.36 -10.63 11.14
N GLU A 112 7.23 -11.30 11.89
CA GLU A 112 8.25 -12.21 11.34
C GLU A 112 7.64 -13.58 11.08
N GLY A 113 6.75 -13.68 10.10
CA GLY A 113 6.33 -14.97 9.60
C GLY A 113 7.48 -15.71 8.89
N PRO A 114 7.40 -17.04 8.78
CA PRO A 114 8.45 -17.80 8.13
C PRO A 114 8.52 -17.46 6.63
N CYS A 115 9.71 -17.38 6.06
CA CYS A 115 9.91 -17.17 4.62
C CYS A 115 9.29 -18.30 3.76
N THR A 116 8.90 -19.41 4.38
CA THR A 116 8.19 -20.53 3.74
C THR A 116 6.68 -20.34 3.67
N ASP A 117 6.14 -19.23 4.19
CA ASP A 117 4.72 -18.93 4.07
C ASP A 117 4.30 -18.93 2.58
N GLY A 118 3.26 -19.68 2.26
CA GLY A 118 2.72 -19.78 0.91
C GLY A 118 1.83 -18.60 0.52
N TRP A 119 1.41 -17.81 1.51
CA TRP A 119 0.31 -16.86 1.39
C TRP A 119 0.78 -15.40 1.31
N ALA A 120 1.68 -14.96 2.19
CA ALA A 120 2.13 -13.57 2.20
C ALA A 120 2.66 -13.07 0.85
N VAL A 121 2.39 -11.80 0.56
CA VAL A 121 2.70 -11.14 -0.70
C VAL A 121 4.13 -10.61 -0.74
N ALA A 122 4.66 -10.15 0.39
CA ALA A 122 6.03 -9.68 0.51
C ALA A 122 6.72 -10.07 1.83
N TYR A 123 8.06 -10.08 1.79
CA TYR A 123 8.95 -10.36 2.92
C TYR A 123 10.06 -9.31 2.99
N HIS A 124 10.32 -8.74 4.18
CA HIS A 124 11.29 -7.67 4.41
C HIS A 124 11.99 -7.75 5.80
#